data_AF-A0A3S4ICD8-F1
#
_entry.id   AF-A0A3S4ICD8-F1
#
_cell.length_a   1.000
_cell.length_b   1.000
_cell.length_c   1.000
_cell.angle_alpha   90.00
_cell.angle_beta   90.00
_cell.angle_gamma   90.00
#
_symmetry.space_group_name_H-M   'P 1'
#
loop_
_entity.id
_entity.type
_entity.pdbx_description
1 polymer ?
#
loop_
_entity_poly.entity_id
_entity_poly.type
_entity_poly.pdbx_seq_one_letter_code
_entity_poly.pdbx_strand_id
1 'polypeptide(L)'
;MKTSLLLPLWLCLALAHAPAWAGAQKEEALSANVATAMSRSISDVNAPRLVFDDPRLGQAWLAEMSSRLQKKIPDAWTRERLLTAIQYESTRAGLDPQLVLGLIQVESGFNKYAISGVGAAA
;
A
#
# COMPACT_ATOMS: atom_id res chain seq x y z
N MET A 1 -16.33 27.66 50.20
CA MET A 1 -17.12 27.69 48.94
C MET A 1 -16.43 26.93 47.79
N LYS A 2 -15.79 25.77 48.03
CA LYS A 2 -15.01 25.04 46.99
C LYS A 2 -15.51 23.61 46.71
N THR A 3 -16.47 23.11 47.49
CA THR A 3 -16.97 21.72 47.39
C THR A 3 -18.23 21.58 46.53
N SER A 4 -19.01 22.65 46.30
CA SER A 4 -20.27 22.59 45.53
C SER A 4 -20.10 22.44 44.02
N LEU A 5 -18.90 22.72 43.47
CA LEU A 5 -18.61 22.59 42.03
C LEU A 5 -18.08 21.20 41.63
N LEU A 6 -17.72 20.35 42.59
CA LEU A 6 -17.17 19.01 42.33
C LEU A 6 -18.27 17.99 42.00
N LEU A 7 -19.49 18.19 42.54
CA LEU A 7 -20.64 17.32 42.32
C LEU A 7 -21.14 17.27 40.86
N PRO A 8 -21.34 18.41 40.15
CA PRO A 8 -21.76 18.37 38.75
C PRO A 8 -20.64 17.86 37.83
N LEU A 9 -19.37 18.06 38.20
CA LEU A 9 -18.23 17.55 37.46
C LEU A 9 -18.16 16.02 37.50
N TRP A 10 -18.44 15.42 38.66
CA TRP A 10 -18.53 13.96 38.81
C TRP A 10 -19.73 13.37 38.06
N LEU A 11 -20.87 14.08 38.04
CA LEU A 11 -22.05 13.65 37.29
C LEU A 11 -21.80 13.67 35.77
N CYS A 12 -21.14 14.72 35.25
CA CYS A 12 -20.75 14.78 33.84
C CYS A 12 -19.74 13.69 33.46
N LEU A 13 -18.81 13.35 34.35
CA LEU A 13 -17.89 12.23 34.12
C LEU A 13 -18.62 10.88 34.05
N ALA A 14 -19.64 10.67 34.90
CA ALA A 14 -20.39 9.41 34.91
C ALA A 14 -21.23 9.20 33.63
N LEU A 15 -21.80 10.27 33.06
CA LEU A 15 -22.57 10.17 31.80
C LEU A 15 -21.70 9.93 30.56
N ALA A 16 -20.40 10.27 30.60
CA ALA A 16 -19.49 10.06 29.48
C ALA A 16 -19.06 8.58 29.28
N HIS A 17 -19.42 7.68 30.19
CA HIS A 17 -19.03 6.25 30.16
C HIS A 17 -20.12 5.33 29.60
N ALA A 18 -21.06 5.85 28.79
CA ALA A 18 -22.02 4.99 28.10
C ALA A 18 -21.25 4.02 27.18
N PRO A 19 -21.44 2.69 27.30
CA PRO A 19 -20.78 1.74 26.43
C PRO A 19 -21.31 1.93 25.01
N ALA A 20 -20.41 2.31 24.09
CA ALA A 20 -20.71 2.31 22.68
C ALA A 20 -20.91 0.86 22.23
N TRP A 21 -22.17 0.48 21.97
CA TRP A 21 -22.48 -0.77 21.28
C TRP A 21 -22.07 -0.63 19.82
N ALA A 22 -20.84 -1.00 19.49
CA ALA A 22 -20.47 -1.29 18.12
C ALA A 22 -21.36 -2.46 17.65
N GLY A 23 -22.19 -2.20 16.64
CA GLY A 23 -23.11 -3.22 16.10
C GLY A 23 -22.37 -4.50 15.70
N ALA A 24 -23.10 -5.62 15.64
CA ALA A 24 -22.55 -6.91 15.21
C ALA A 24 -22.07 -6.83 13.76
N GLN A 25 -20.81 -6.42 13.56
CA GLN A 25 -20.18 -6.30 12.25
C GLN A 25 -19.97 -7.71 11.69
N LYS A 26 -20.99 -8.21 11.00
CA LYS A 26 -20.99 -9.50 10.33
C LYS A 26 -20.42 -9.31 8.93
N GLU A 27 -19.47 -10.15 8.55
CA GLU A 27 -18.94 -10.20 7.19
C GLU A 27 -20.08 -10.52 6.21
N GLU A 28 -20.32 -9.62 5.26
CA GLU A 28 -21.30 -9.80 4.20
C GLU A 28 -20.58 -10.32 2.95
N ALA A 29 -21.12 -11.40 2.36
CA ALA A 29 -20.53 -11.96 1.15
C ALA A 29 -20.61 -10.96 -0.01
N LEU A 30 -19.50 -10.77 -0.73
CA LEU A 30 -19.46 -9.96 -1.96
C LEU A 30 -20.57 -10.40 -2.91
N SER A 31 -21.41 -9.46 -3.33
CA SER A 31 -22.46 -9.73 -4.30
C SER A 31 -21.85 -10.16 -5.65
N ALA A 32 -22.52 -11.06 -6.37
CA ALA A 32 -21.98 -11.66 -7.59
C ALA A 32 -21.61 -10.62 -8.67
N ASN A 33 -22.33 -9.50 -8.75
CA ASN A 33 -22.03 -8.38 -9.64
C ASN A 33 -20.74 -7.65 -9.25
N VAL A 34 -20.50 -7.41 -7.95
CA VAL A 34 -19.27 -6.80 -7.45
C VAL A 34 -18.09 -7.72 -7.66
N ALA A 35 -18.24 -9.01 -7.35
CA ALA A 35 -17.21 -10.02 -7.60
C ALA A 35 -16.85 -10.10 -9.10
N THR A 36 -17.86 -10.06 -9.98
CA THR A 36 -17.65 -10.08 -11.44
C THR A 36 -16.97 -8.81 -11.95
N ALA A 37 -17.39 -7.64 -11.47
CA ALA A 37 -16.79 -6.36 -11.85
C ALA A 37 -15.32 -6.28 -11.41
N MET A 38 -15.04 -6.70 -10.17
CA MET A 38 -13.68 -6.77 -9.62
C MET A 38 -12.81 -7.80 -10.36
N SER A 39 -13.36 -8.97 -10.68
CA SER A 39 -12.66 -9.98 -11.48
C SER A 39 -12.28 -9.46 -12.86
N ARG A 40 -13.19 -8.73 -13.53
CA ARG A 40 -12.90 -8.09 -14.83
C ARG A 40 -11.82 -7.02 -14.72
N SER A 41 -11.84 -6.19 -13.67
CA SER A 41 -10.78 -5.18 -13.47
C SER A 41 -9.41 -5.80 -13.20
N ILE A 42 -9.35 -7.01 -12.63
CA ILE A 42 -8.11 -7.76 -12.41
C ILE A 42 -7.65 -8.50 -13.67
N SER A 43 -8.59 -8.91 -14.54
CA SER A 43 -8.30 -9.70 -15.73
C SER A 43 -7.67 -8.89 -16.87
N ASP A 44 -7.94 -7.58 -16.94
CA ASP A 44 -7.52 -6.70 -18.04
C ASP A 44 -6.11 -6.09 -17.84
N VAL A 45 -5.18 -6.90 -17.33
CA VAL A 45 -3.81 -6.44 -17.03
C VAL A 45 -2.87 -6.96 -18.10
N ASN A 46 -2.55 -6.11 -19.07
CA ASN A 46 -1.39 -6.31 -19.94
C ASN A 46 -0.17 -6.59 -19.05
N ALA A 47 0.57 -7.68 -19.37
CA ALA A 47 1.77 -8.04 -18.62
C ALA A 47 2.75 -6.84 -18.60
N PRO A 48 3.24 -6.42 -17.42
CA PRO A 48 4.19 -5.32 -17.32
C PRO A 48 5.42 -5.56 -18.18
N ARG A 49 5.84 -4.51 -18.90
CA ARG A 49 7.04 -4.51 -19.74
C ARG A 49 7.79 -3.20 -19.57
N LEU A 50 9.09 -3.19 -19.86
CA LEU A 50 9.86 -1.94 -19.83
C LEU A 50 9.39 -0.99 -20.94
N VAL A 51 9.09 0.24 -20.56
CA VAL A 51 8.64 1.31 -21.48
C VAL A 51 9.77 2.33 -21.62
N PHE A 52 10.56 2.20 -22.67
CA PHE A 52 11.64 3.13 -23.03
C PHE A 52 11.64 3.35 -24.53
N ASP A 53 12.07 4.52 -24.98
CA ASP A 53 12.22 4.83 -26.41
C ASP A 53 13.27 3.93 -27.07
N ASP A 54 14.38 3.67 -26.37
CA ASP A 54 15.40 2.70 -26.74
C ASP A 54 15.35 1.47 -25.80
N PRO A 55 15.03 0.27 -26.30
CA PRO A 55 15.05 -0.97 -25.52
C PRO A 55 16.38 -1.24 -24.79
N ARG A 56 17.51 -0.76 -25.33
CA ARG A 56 18.83 -0.93 -24.71
C ARG A 56 18.94 -0.14 -23.41
N LEU A 57 18.35 1.06 -23.37
CA LEU A 57 18.28 1.87 -22.14
C LEU A 57 17.44 1.17 -21.09
N GLY A 58 16.34 0.53 -21.48
CA GLY A 58 15.51 -0.25 -20.57
C GLY A 58 16.29 -1.40 -19.94
N GLN A 59 17.04 -2.17 -20.74
CA GLN A 59 17.85 -3.28 -20.20
C GLN A 59 19.01 -2.80 -19.33
N ALA A 60 19.67 -1.70 -19.71
CA ALA A 60 20.72 -1.09 -18.89
C ALA A 60 20.16 -0.59 -17.54
N TRP A 61 19.00 0.06 -17.56
CA TRP A 61 18.29 0.51 -16.37
C TRP A 61 17.91 -0.67 -15.47
N LEU A 62 17.34 -1.74 -16.04
CA LEU A 62 16.96 -2.93 -15.29
C LEU A 62 18.17 -3.59 -14.62
N ALA A 63 19.28 -3.74 -15.36
CA ALA A 63 20.51 -4.30 -14.82
C ALA A 63 21.06 -3.47 -13.65
N GLU A 64 21.10 -2.15 -13.81
CA GLU A 64 21.60 -1.23 -12.79
C GLU A 64 20.73 -1.24 -11.53
N MET A 65 19.41 -1.13 -11.68
CA MET A 65 18.48 -1.17 -10.53
C MET A 65 18.44 -2.55 -9.86
N SER A 66 18.51 -3.62 -10.65
CA SER A 66 18.60 -4.99 -10.14
C SER A 66 19.84 -5.16 -9.28
N SER A 67 21.01 -4.68 -9.72
CA SER A 67 22.25 -4.70 -8.95
C SER A 67 22.10 -4.01 -7.58
N ARG A 68 21.52 -2.81 -7.55
CA ARG A 68 21.31 -2.04 -6.30
C ARG A 68 20.42 -2.76 -5.30
N LEU A 69 19.40 -3.48 -5.77
CA LEU A 69 18.44 -4.17 -4.92
C LEU A 69 18.83 -5.60 -4.53
N GLN A 70 19.99 -6.13 -4.99
CA GLN A 70 20.42 -7.50 -4.70
C GLN A 70 20.44 -7.83 -3.20
N LYS A 71 20.85 -6.89 -2.35
CA LYS A 71 20.91 -7.10 -0.89
C LYS A 71 19.52 -7.14 -0.23
N LYS A 72 18.52 -6.49 -0.84
CA LYS A 72 17.15 -6.37 -0.30
C LYS A 72 16.24 -7.47 -0.84
N ILE A 73 16.40 -7.82 -2.10
CA ILE A 73 15.66 -8.87 -2.79
C ILE A 73 16.70 -9.79 -3.46
N PRO A 74 17.17 -10.86 -2.80
CA PRO A 74 18.22 -11.72 -3.35
C PRO A 74 17.82 -12.44 -4.65
N ASP A 75 16.57 -12.91 -4.74
CA ASP A 75 16.07 -13.60 -5.92
C ASP A 75 15.98 -12.66 -7.13
N ALA A 76 16.72 -13.00 -8.20
CA ALA A 76 16.84 -12.16 -9.38
C ALA A 76 15.54 -12.05 -10.15
N TRP A 77 14.82 -13.15 -10.30
CA TRP A 77 13.56 -13.18 -11.03
C TRP A 77 12.50 -12.29 -10.37
N THR A 78 12.34 -12.41 -9.05
CA THR A 78 11.41 -11.57 -8.28
C THR A 78 11.79 -10.09 -8.37
N ARG A 79 13.07 -9.78 -8.24
CA ARG A 79 13.58 -8.41 -8.30
C ARG A 79 13.36 -7.76 -9.67
N GLU A 80 13.66 -8.47 -10.76
CA GLU A 80 13.47 -7.95 -12.12
C GLU A 80 12.00 -7.80 -12.48
N ARG A 81 11.15 -8.75 -12.05
CA ARG A 81 9.70 -8.62 -12.20
C ARG A 81 9.15 -7.41 -11.46
N LEU A 82 9.59 -7.20 -10.21
CA LEU A 82 9.18 -6.04 -9.43
C LEU A 82 9.61 -4.73 -10.09
N LEU A 83 10.88 -4.64 -10.51
CA LEU A 83 11.41 -3.46 -11.19
C LEU A 83 10.67 -3.16 -12.49
N THR A 84 10.36 -4.20 -13.27
CA THR A 84 9.58 -4.06 -14.52
C THR A 84 8.17 -3.55 -14.23
N ALA A 85 7.50 -4.09 -13.19
CA ALA A 85 6.18 -3.63 -12.78
C ALA A 85 6.19 -2.17 -12.30
N ILE A 86 7.14 -1.80 -11.44
CA ILE A 86 7.29 -0.43 -10.95
C ILE A 86 7.54 0.52 -12.12
N GLN A 87 8.45 0.19 -13.03
CA GLN A 87 8.76 1.03 -14.18
C GLN A 87 7.53 1.21 -15.07
N TYR A 88 6.86 0.12 -15.39
CA TYR A 88 5.68 0.11 -16.26
C TYR A 88 4.54 0.95 -15.67
N GLU A 89 4.15 0.68 -14.42
CA GLU A 89 3.02 1.38 -13.80
C GLU A 89 3.35 2.85 -13.49
N SER A 90 4.59 3.16 -13.07
CA SER A 90 5.00 4.55 -12.85
C SER A 90 4.94 5.33 -14.15
N THR A 91 5.50 4.78 -15.23
CA THR A 91 5.51 5.43 -16.55
C THR A 91 4.09 5.61 -17.08
N ARG A 92 3.24 4.59 -16.95
CA ARG A 92 1.82 4.65 -17.33
C ARG A 92 1.05 5.71 -16.55
N ALA A 93 1.39 5.91 -15.27
CA ALA A 93 0.82 6.94 -14.41
C ALA A 93 1.44 8.34 -14.63
N GLY A 94 2.45 8.48 -15.50
CA GLY A 94 3.17 9.74 -15.71
C GLY A 94 4.09 10.13 -14.54
N LEU A 95 4.48 9.16 -13.70
CA LEU A 95 5.37 9.35 -12.56
C LEU A 95 6.80 8.93 -12.91
N ASP A 96 7.79 9.61 -12.31
CA ASP A 96 9.19 9.23 -12.42
C ASP A 96 9.45 7.89 -11.68
N PRO A 97 9.88 6.82 -12.38
CA PRO A 97 10.21 5.55 -11.74
C PRO A 97 11.25 5.65 -10.62
N GLN A 98 12.21 6.58 -10.70
CA GLN A 98 13.22 6.77 -9.66
C GLN A 98 12.61 7.37 -8.39
N LEU A 99 11.67 8.31 -8.53
CA LEU A 99 10.94 8.87 -7.39
C LEU A 99 10.12 7.78 -6.68
N VAL A 100 9.43 6.93 -7.45
CA VAL A 100 8.64 5.82 -6.91
C VAL A 100 9.52 4.80 -6.19
N LEU A 101 10.67 4.44 -6.77
CA LEU A 101 11.64 3.56 -6.10
C LEU A 101 12.17 4.17 -4.79
N GLY A 102 12.44 5.47 -4.77
CA GLY A 102 12.85 6.20 -3.57
C GLY A 102 11.78 6.15 -2.48
N LEU A 103 10.52 6.39 -2.84
CA LEU A 103 9.40 6.31 -1.90
C LEU A 103 9.25 4.90 -1.31
N ILE A 104 9.28 3.86 -2.15
CA ILE A 104 9.23 2.46 -1.69
C ILE A 104 10.39 2.15 -0.73
N GLN A 105 11.59 2.66 -1.04
CA GLN A 105 12.76 2.47 -0.19
C GLN A 105 12.60 3.11 1.20
N VAL A 106 11.96 4.27 1.29
CA VAL A 106 11.75 4.98 2.56
C VAL A 106 10.60 4.36 3.37
N GLU A 107 9.50 4.01 2.72
CA GLU A 107 8.28 3.52 3.39
C GLU A 107 8.38 2.05 3.82
N SER A 108 8.85 1.17 2.93
CA SER A 108 8.89 -0.28 3.18
C SER A 108 10.29 -0.87 3.09
N GLY A 109 11.24 -0.16 2.49
CA GLY A 109 12.58 -0.70 2.21
C GLY A 109 12.55 -1.92 1.30
N PHE A 110 11.56 -2.00 0.41
CA PHE A 110 11.26 -3.16 -0.46
C PHE A 110 10.81 -4.42 0.28
N ASN A 111 10.28 -4.27 1.49
CA ASN A 111 9.66 -5.37 2.23
C ASN A 111 8.16 -5.46 1.93
N LYS A 112 7.75 -6.52 1.23
CA LYS A 112 6.34 -6.86 0.92
C LYS A 112 5.44 -7.08 2.15
N TYR A 113 6.02 -7.18 3.34
CA TYR A 113 5.29 -7.36 4.60
C TYR A 113 5.48 -6.18 5.54
N ALA A 114 5.91 -5.02 5.03
CA ALA A 114 5.98 -3.82 5.84
C ALA A 114 4.56 -3.46 6.31
N ILE A 115 4.34 -3.53 7.62
CA ILE A 115 3.12 -3.07 8.27
C ILE A 115 3.44 -1.68 8.81
N SER A 116 2.75 -0.65 8.33
CA SER A 116 2.93 0.69 8.90
C SER A 116 2.38 0.69 10.34
N GLY A 117 3.06 1.39 11.25
CA GLY A 117 2.62 1.52 12.65
C GLY A 117 1.23 2.17 12.83
N VAL A 118 0.67 2.70 11.74
CA VAL A 118 -0.65 3.36 11.68
C VAL A 118 -1.70 2.54 10.91
N GLY A 119 -1.38 1.29 10.50
CA GLY A 119 -2.36 0.35 9.94
C GLY A 119 -2.50 0.35 8.42
N ALA A 120 -1.53 0.88 7.66
CA ALA A 120 -1.47 0.72 6.22
C ALA A 120 -0.56 -0.47 5.87
N ALA A 121 -1.12 -1.48 5.21
CA ALA A 121 -0.37 -2.52 4.52
C ALA A 121 -0.21 -2.10 3.05
N ALA A 122 1.03 -2.12 2.55
CA ALA A 122 1.39 -1.79 1.17
C ALA A 122 1.68 -3.04 0.35
#